data_AF-A0A1Z5YWP4-F1
#
_entry.id   AF-A0A1Z5YWP4-F1
#
_cell.length_a   1.000
_cell.length_b   1.000
_cell.length_c   1.000
_cell.angle_alpha   90.00
_cell.angle_beta   90.00
_cell.angle_gamma   90.00
#
_symmetry.space_group_name_H-M   'P 1'
#
loop_
_entity.id
_entity.type
_entity.pdbx_description
1 polymer ?
#
loop_
_entity_poly.entity_id
_entity_poly.type
_entity_poly.pdbx_seq_one_letter_code
_entity_poly.pdbx_strand_id
1 'polypeptide(L)'
;MTATSNIPSSGQNTLNFATIDSSGKVSNTKNSVSVVFNDSTHFTINGTKYTYDFTWGSAGSKQIILGDGHGGYFLLTDADINISNYTYVNNSYGSNNHWQVNGNDGTSTSLAFNNRGFDPCFLAGTEISVNGSLCKVENLTIGDKIDTLVNGKIEQKTVSWVGKSTCVANLLLSVDQAGYPVRILKDALATGVPFKDMLITPEHCLFLDGCFVPARMLVNGQSIFYDQSFTHYDYYHVETEDHAIIIADGVLTESYLDTGNRHKFRQDGDVLSIARGRNLTWDDAAAPLNVSRAFVEPLFQKLSLRAEEKSVPFQTAAAVLTHDNDLHLKSDTGHTLYPIRKGKNSSVFMLPEGVETVHIISNVSRPCDAIGPFVDDRRALGVLVGNITLCEQNATRTITSHLDDENLAGWNNVESSAMRWTSGNAYLALGDRKQGAIGFLTLQILASGPYLVRNTVSEDAALRA
;
A
#
# COMPACT_ATOMS: atom_id res chain seq x y z
N MET A 1 27.89 -15.71 17.26
CA MET A 1 27.26 -16.99 16.86
C MET A 1 25.77 -16.77 16.81
N THR A 2 25.28 -16.29 15.67
CA THR A 2 23.87 -15.95 15.44
C THR A 2 23.08 -17.23 15.18
N ALA A 3 22.15 -17.57 16.07
CA ALA A 3 21.22 -18.65 15.85
C ALA A 3 20.46 -18.39 14.53
N THR A 4 20.61 -19.28 13.56
CA THR A 4 19.82 -19.32 12.34
C THR A 4 18.35 -19.53 12.72
N SER A 5 17.47 -18.60 12.34
CA SER A 5 16.01 -18.76 12.49
C SER A 5 15.54 -20.02 11.76
N ASN A 6 14.50 -20.66 12.32
CA ASN A 6 13.89 -21.86 11.75
C ASN A 6 12.56 -21.56 11.04
N ILE A 7 12.24 -20.30 10.72
CA ILE A 7 11.04 -19.93 9.95
C ILE A 7 11.40 -19.69 8.47
N PRO A 8 11.37 -20.71 7.59
CA PRO A 8 11.49 -20.54 6.15
C PRO A 8 10.17 -20.10 5.52
N SER A 9 10.23 -19.55 4.30
CA SER A 9 9.06 -19.14 3.50
C SER A 9 8.31 -20.30 2.84
N SER A 10 8.75 -21.56 3.03
CA SER A 10 8.16 -22.76 2.42
C SER A 10 8.54 -24.01 3.21
N GLY A 11 7.75 -25.08 3.09
CA GLY A 11 8.05 -26.39 3.66
C GLY A 11 7.45 -26.63 5.05
N GLN A 12 7.79 -27.77 5.65
CA GLN A 12 7.27 -28.21 6.95
C GLN A 12 8.21 -27.79 8.09
N ASN A 13 7.66 -27.11 9.09
CA ASN A 13 8.40 -26.54 10.21
C ASN A 13 7.71 -26.84 11.54
N THR A 14 8.48 -26.93 12.61
CA THR A 14 7.95 -27.03 13.97
C THR A 14 7.98 -25.65 14.62
N LEU A 15 6.81 -25.01 14.71
CA LEU A 15 6.66 -23.62 15.15
C LEU A 15 5.67 -23.53 16.31
N ASN A 16 5.69 -22.43 17.05
CA ASN A 16 4.57 -22.05 17.89
C ASN A 16 3.57 -21.25 17.04
N PHE A 17 2.28 -21.47 17.27
CA PHE A 17 1.18 -20.77 16.61
C PHE A 17 0.32 -20.06 17.66
N ALA A 18 -0.15 -18.87 17.36
CA ALA A 18 -1.20 -18.22 18.12
C ALA A 18 -2.07 -17.34 17.20
N THR A 19 -3.19 -16.86 17.72
CA THR A 19 -3.97 -15.79 17.10
C THR A 19 -3.74 -14.49 17.85
N ILE A 20 -3.65 -13.38 17.14
CA ILE A 20 -3.62 -12.04 17.74
C ILE A 20 -4.91 -11.33 17.32
N ASP A 21 -5.59 -10.71 18.28
CA ASP A 21 -6.72 -9.83 17.96
C ASP A 21 -6.25 -8.41 17.59
N SER A 22 -7.18 -7.56 17.18
CA SER A 22 -6.88 -6.17 16.79
C SER A 22 -6.31 -5.31 17.94
N SER A 23 -6.52 -5.72 19.19
CA SER A 23 -5.95 -5.05 20.37
C SER A 23 -4.52 -5.51 20.69
N GLY A 24 -3.99 -6.48 19.92
CA GLY A 24 -2.66 -7.01 20.14
C GLY A 24 -2.59 -8.16 21.14
N LYS A 25 -3.74 -8.67 21.59
CA LYS A 25 -3.81 -9.72 22.60
C LYS A 25 -3.66 -11.08 21.94
N VAL A 26 -2.70 -11.84 22.45
CA VAL A 26 -2.42 -13.21 22.00
C VAL A 26 -3.43 -14.18 22.62
N SER A 27 -3.96 -15.09 21.80
CA SER A 27 -4.89 -16.15 22.17
C SER A 27 -4.65 -17.42 21.34
N ASN A 28 -5.35 -18.51 21.66
CA ASN A 28 -5.28 -19.79 20.91
C ASN A 28 -3.85 -20.32 20.68
N THR A 29 -2.98 -20.17 21.69
CA THR A 29 -1.57 -20.55 21.58
C THR A 29 -1.40 -22.06 21.55
N LYS A 30 -0.65 -22.54 20.56
CA LYS A 30 -0.26 -23.94 20.37
C LYS A 30 1.24 -24.00 20.18
N ASN A 31 1.95 -24.71 21.04
CA ASN A 31 3.40 -24.80 20.99
C ASN A 31 3.84 -26.02 20.17
N SER A 32 4.96 -25.89 19.46
CA SER A 32 5.60 -26.97 18.69
C SER A 32 4.65 -27.72 17.74
N VAL A 33 3.84 -26.98 16.98
CA VAL A 33 2.95 -27.52 15.96
C VAL A 33 3.65 -27.66 14.61
N SER A 34 3.25 -28.68 13.83
CA SER A 34 3.72 -28.85 12.46
C SER A 34 2.99 -27.87 11.54
N VAL A 35 3.73 -26.88 11.04
CA VAL A 35 3.24 -25.85 10.10
C VAL A 35 3.83 -26.14 8.72
N VAL A 36 2.96 -26.34 7.75
CA VAL A 36 3.35 -26.51 6.34
C VAL A 36 2.91 -25.28 5.57
N PHE A 37 3.86 -24.48 5.09
CA PHE A 37 3.56 -23.42 4.14
C PHE A 37 3.32 -24.06 2.77
N ASN A 38 2.06 -24.10 2.34
CA ASN A 38 1.66 -24.79 1.11
C ASN A 38 1.94 -23.90 -0.12
N ASP A 39 1.70 -22.60 0.02
CA ASP A 39 1.90 -21.57 -0.99
C ASP A 39 2.00 -20.17 -0.34
N SER A 40 2.01 -19.11 -1.14
CA SER A 40 2.16 -17.72 -0.68
C SER A 40 0.94 -17.13 0.06
N THR A 41 -0.16 -17.88 0.16
CA THR A 41 -1.42 -17.45 0.79
C THR A 41 -2.01 -18.48 1.75
N HIS A 42 -1.41 -19.67 1.84
CA HIS A 42 -1.92 -20.73 2.69
C HIS A 42 -0.83 -21.43 3.48
N PHE A 43 -1.13 -21.68 4.74
CA PHE A 43 -0.39 -22.63 5.57
C PHE A 43 -1.34 -23.63 6.22
N THR A 44 -0.83 -24.82 6.52
CA THR A 44 -1.60 -25.89 7.15
C THR A 44 -1.00 -26.20 8.51
N ILE A 45 -1.85 -26.28 9.53
CA ILE A 45 -1.47 -26.78 10.84
C ILE A 45 -2.31 -28.02 11.13
N ASN A 46 -1.66 -29.18 11.31
CA ASN A 46 -2.31 -30.45 11.61
C ASN A 46 -3.52 -30.77 10.69
N GLY A 47 -3.38 -30.53 9.38
CA GLY A 47 -4.43 -30.75 8.38
C GLY A 47 -5.48 -29.65 8.26
N THR A 48 -5.49 -28.64 9.16
CA THR A 48 -6.35 -27.46 9.03
C THR A 48 -5.67 -26.41 8.18
N LYS A 49 -6.30 -26.00 7.08
CA LYS A 49 -5.80 -24.94 6.18
C LYS A 49 -6.19 -23.57 6.72
N TYR A 50 -5.22 -22.66 6.75
CA TYR A 50 -5.39 -21.24 7.08
C TYR A 50 -5.01 -20.41 5.86
N THR A 51 -5.80 -19.37 5.59
CA THR A 51 -5.55 -18.43 4.50
C THR A 51 -5.03 -17.12 5.07
N TYR A 52 -4.05 -16.52 4.41
CA TYR A 52 -3.51 -15.22 4.75
C TYR A 52 -3.19 -14.42 3.49
N ASP A 53 -3.36 -13.10 3.59
CA ASP A 53 -3.20 -12.16 2.49
C ASP A 53 -1.97 -11.25 2.69
N PHE A 54 -1.51 -11.13 3.94
CA PHE A 54 -0.42 -10.24 4.33
C PHE A 54 0.53 -10.92 5.29
N THR A 55 1.81 -10.50 5.28
CA THR A 55 2.82 -10.98 6.22
C THR A 55 3.65 -9.83 6.78
N TRP A 56 3.96 -9.88 8.07
CA TRP A 56 4.84 -8.96 8.78
C TRP A 56 5.99 -9.75 9.42
N GLY A 57 7.23 -9.29 9.21
CA GLY A 57 8.46 -10.02 9.53
C GLY A 57 9.27 -10.40 8.28
N SER A 58 10.60 -10.48 8.42
CA SER A 58 11.52 -10.77 7.30
C SER A 58 11.92 -12.25 7.26
N ALA A 59 12.41 -12.73 6.11
CA ALA A 59 12.99 -14.07 6.02
C ALA A 59 14.13 -14.23 7.04
N GLY A 60 14.11 -15.30 7.83
CA GLY A 60 15.06 -15.49 8.94
C GLY A 60 14.71 -14.72 10.22
N SER A 61 13.53 -14.08 10.30
CA SER A 61 12.96 -13.64 11.58
C SER A 61 12.55 -14.84 12.41
N LYS A 62 12.69 -14.75 13.74
CA LYS A 62 12.20 -15.79 14.64
C LYS A 62 10.69 -15.71 14.89
N GLN A 63 10.03 -14.67 14.41
CA GLN A 63 8.59 -14.44 14.56
C GLN A 63 8.06 -13.79 13.28
N ILE A 64 6.88 -14.20 12.83
CA ILE A 64 6.14 -13.58 11.73
C ILE A 64 4.65 -13.48 12.10
N ILE A 65 3.99 -12.43 11.63
CA ILE A 65 2.54 -12.25 11.74
C ILE A 65 1.94 -12.38 10.34
N LEU A 66 0.84 -13.12 10.21
CA LEU A 66 0.11 -13.32 8.97
C LEU A 66 -1.31 -12.76 9.13
N GLY A 67 -1.74 -11.89 8.23
CA GLY A 67 -3.08 -11.29 8.27
C GLY A 67 -4.06 -12.12 7.46
N ASP A 68 -5.24 -12.41 8.00
CA ASP A 68 -6.26 -13.27 7.37
C ASP A 68 -7.14 -12.54 6.33
N GLY A 69 -6.87 -11.26 6.06
CA GLY A 69 -7.66 -10.44 5.13
C GLY A 69 -8.98 -9.90 5.71
N HIS A 70 -9.36 -10.31 6.92
CA HIS A 70 -10.62 -9.99 7.58
C HIS A 70 -10.45 -9.27 8.92
N GLY A 71 -9.23 -8.86 9.25
CA GLY A 71 -8.89 -8.16 10.50
C GLY A 71 -8.42 -9.08 11.63
N GLY A 72 -8.31 -10.39 11.36
CA GLY A 72 -7.65 -11.35 12.24
C GLY A 72 -6.19 -11.56 11.87
N TYR A 73 -5.41 -11.99 12.85
CA TYR A 73 -3.97 -12.22 12.68
C TYR A 73 -3.54 -13.56 13.25
N PHE A 74 -2.64 -14.23 12.54
CA PHE A 74 -1.92 -15.42 13.00
C PHE A 74 -0.49 -15.05 13.35
N LEU A 75 0.00 -15.54 14.48
CA LEU A 75 1.38 -15.41 14.90
C LEU A 75 2.07 -16.76 14.77
N LEU A 76 3.22 -16.78 14.08
CA LEU A 76 4.09 -17.94 14.02
C LEU A 76 5.46 -17.57 14.57
N THR A 77 6.00 -18.38 15.49
CA THR A 77 7.33 -18.15 16.07
C THR A 77 8.17 -19.43 16.06
N ASP A 78 9.49 -19.29 16.14
CA ASP A 78 10.37 -20.41 16.46
C ASP A 78 9.91 -21.06 17.78
N ALA A 79 10.12 -22.37 17.89
CA ALA A 79 9.66 -23.16 19.03
C ALA A 79 10.30 -22.73 20.37
N ASP A 80 11.49 -22.11 20.34
CA ASP A 80 12.21 -21.61 21.51
C ASP A 80 11.67 -20.27 22.06
N ILE A 81 10.73 -19.63 21.34
CA ILE A 81 10.14 -18.36 21.76
C ILE A 81 8.96 -18.58 22.70
N ASN A 82 9.11 -18.07 23.92
CA ASN A 82 8.00 -17.96 24.84
C ASN A 82 7.16 -16.71 24.51
N ILE A 83 6.09 -16.90 23.74
CA ILE A 83 5.20 -15.83 23.26
C ILE A 83 4.61 -15.01 24.43
N SER A 84 4.43 -15.61 25.61
CA SER A 84 3.89 -14.90 26.80
C SER A 84 4.80 -13.78 27.34
N ASN A 85 6.08 -13.76 26.92
CA ASN A 85 7.00 -12.68 27.27
C ASN A 85 6.84 -11.44 26.38
N TYR A 86 5.97 -11.50 25.37
CA TYR A 86 5.82 -10.46 24.37
C TYR A 86 4.38 -9.97 24.27
N THR A 87 4.23 -8.67 24.04
CA THR A 87 2.98 -8.05 23.61
C THR A 87 3.16 -7.52 22.19
N TYR A 88 2.13 -7.64 21.37
CA TYR A 88 2.16 -7.26 19.96
C TYR A 88 1.25 -6.06 19.80
N VAL A 89 1.76 -4.93 19.35
CA VAL A 89 0.97 -3.71 19.17
C VAL A 89 0.99 -3.35 17.71
N ASN A 90 -0.18 -3.16 17.10
CA ASN A 90 -0.26 -2.63 15.76
C ASN A 90 -0.26 -1.09 15.83
N ASN A 91 0.86 -0.48 15.45
CA ASN A 91 0.99 0.96 15.31
C ASN A 91 0.88 1.32 13.83
N SER A 92 -0.35 1.48 13.35
CA SER A 92 -0.61 1.88 11.97
C SER A 92 -0.51 3.40 11.83
N TYR A 93 0.41 3.89 10.99
CA TYR A 93 0.55 5.31 10.67
C TYR A 93 0.45 5.49 9.14
N GLY A 94 -0.60 6.15 8.67
CA GLY A 94 -0.81 6.37 7.23
C GLY A 94 -1.00 5.06 6.45
N SER A 95 -0.26 4.89 5.34
CA SER A 95 -0.25 3.66 4.53
C SER A 95 0.67 2.54 5.07
N ASN A 96 1.32 2.77 6.22
CA ASN A 96 2.30 1.86 6.78
C ASN A 96 1.76 1.23 8.07
N ASN A 97 1.43 -0.06 8.04
CA ASN A 97 1.11 -0.83 9.25
C ASN A 97 2.39 -1.41 9.85
N HIS A 98 2.74 -1.00 11.06
CA HIS A 98 3.92 -1.50 11.75
C HIS A 98 3.48 -2.30 12.98
N TRP A 99 3.93 -3.55 13.08
CA TRP A 99 3.74 -4.33 14.29
C TRP A 99 4.93 -4.12 15.21
N GLN A 100 4.70 -3.66 16.42
CA GLN A 100 5.70 -3.53 17.46
C GLN A 100 5.59 -4.71 18.42
N VAL A 101 6.70 -5.42 18.63
CA VAL A 101 6.81 -6.50 19.61
C VAL A 101 7.52 -5.94 20.83
N ASN A 102 6.81 -5.86 21.95
CA ASN A 102 7.34 -5.36 23.20
C ASN A 102 7.57 -6.54 24.15
N GLY A 103 8.83 -6.78 24.49
CA GLY A 103 9.22 -7.74 25.51
C GLY A 103 8.98 -7.20 26.91
N ASN A 104 8.65 -8.10 27.84
CA ASN A 104 8.52 -7.78 29.26
C ASN A 104 9.86 -7.31 29.89
N ASP A 105 10.98 -7.53 29.21
CA ASP A 105 12.32 -7.05 29.56
C ASP A 105 12.58 -5.59 29.12
N GLY A 106 11.59 -4.94 28.51
CA GLY A 106 11.69 -3.57 28.00
C GLY A 106 12.32 -3.47 26.61
N THR A 107 12.65 -4.61 25.97
CA THR A 107 13.09 -4.61 24.57
C THR A 107 11.90 -4.38 23.65
N SER A 108 12.09 -3.59 22.60
CA SER A 108 11.07 -3.36 21.59
C SER A 108 11.65 -3.63 20.20
N THR A 109 10.98 -4.49 19.43
CA THR A 109 11.38 -4.87 18.08
C THR A 109 10.25 -4.56 17.12
N SER A 110 10.51 -3.81 16.05
CA SER A 110 9.52 -3.55 15.01
C SER A 110 9.52 -4.69 13.98
N LEU A 111 8.38 -5.34 13.82
CA LEU A 111 8.03 -6.16 12.67
C LEU A 111 7.46 -5.22 11.61
N ALA A 112 8.33 -4.78 10.70
CA ALA A 112 7.89 -4.05 9.54
C ALA A 112 7.05 -4.95 8.63
N PHE A 113 6.12 -4.33 7.93
CA PHE A 113 5.52 -4.88 6.73
C PHE A 113 6.68 -5.39 5.83
N ASN A 114 6.62 -6.64 5.38
CA ASN A 114 7.14 -6.93 4.04
C ASN A 114 6.12 -6.36 3.06
N ASN A 115 5.90 -5.04 3.14
CA ASN A 115 5.42 -4.36 1.97
C ASN A 115 6.59 -4.60 1.03
N ARG A 116 6.33 -5.16 -0.15
CA ARG A 116 7.10 -4.75 -1.32
C ARG A 116 6.77 -3.27 -1.57
N GLY A 117 6.98 -2.43 -0.55
CA GLY A 117 7.10 -1.00 -0.69
C GLY A 117 8.31 -0.89 -1.58
N PHE A 118 8.06 -0.51 -2.82
CA PHE A 118 9.13 -0.22 -3.74
C PHE A 118 9.86 0.95 -3.13
N ASP A 119 10.93 0.67 -2.38
CA ASP A 119 11.84 1.70 -1.96
C ASP A 119 12.28 2.47 -3.23
N PRO A 120 12.61 3.76 -3.15
CA PRO A 120 13.00 4.55 -4.32
C PRO A 120 14.26 4.03 -5.03
N CYS A 121 14.13 3.32 -6.16
CA CYS A 121 15.27 2.68 -6.82
C CYS A 121 15.37 3.01 -8.31
N PHE A 122 16.61 2.93 -8.80
CA PHE A 122 16.94 2.89 -10.21
C PHE A 122 17.01 1.45 -10.71
N LEU A 123 16.52 1.18 -11.92
CA LEU A 123 16.77 -0.11 -12.55
C LEU A 123 18.19 -0.16 -13.13
N ALA A 124 18.72 -1.38 -13.30
CA ALA A 124 20.01 -1.62 -13.95
C ALA A 124 20.09 -0.88 -15.31
N GLY A 125 21.24 -0.27 -15.60
CA GLY A 125 21.46 0.51 -16.82
C GLY A 125 21.04 1.98 -16.74
N THR A 126 20.55 2.46 -15.59
CA THR A 126 20.40 3.89 -15.33
C THR A 126 21.78 4.55 -15.26
N GLU A 127 21.96 5.70 -15.92
CA GLU A 127 23.23 6.43 -15.98
C GLU A 127 23.20 7.64 -15.05
N ILE A 128 24.05 7.62 -14.02
CA ILE A 128 24.24 8.69 -13.05
C ILE A 128 25.35 9.63 -13.51
N SER A 129 25.15 10.94 -13.34
CA SER A 129 26.17 11.95 -13.65
C SER A 129 27.31 11.91 -12.63
N VAL A 130 28.53 11.78 -13.13
CA VAL A 130 29.78 11.67 -12.37
C VAL A 130 30.81 12.60 -13.01
N ASN A 131 31.06 13.76 -12.40
CA ASN A 131 32.02 14.76 -12.89
C ASN A 131 31.78 15.18 -14.35
N GLY A 132 30.51 15.33 -14.77
CA GLY A 132 30.13 15.64 -16.15
C GLY A 132 30.27 14.48 -17.15
N SER A 133 30.60 13.28 -16.67
CA SER A 133 30.52 12.01 -17.42
C SER A 133 29.35 11.17 -16.90
N LEU A 134 29.09 10.02 -17.52
CA LEU A 134 28.02 9.10 -17.13
C LEU A 134 28.60 7.79 -16.58
N CYS A 135 28.08 7.33 -15.45
CA CYS A 135 28.38 6.02 -14.88
C CYS A 135 27.08 5.25 -14.70
N LYS A 136 27.06 3.97 -15.07
CA LYS A 136 25.90 3.13 -14.80
C LYS A 136 25.74 2.90 -13.30
N VAL A 137 24.50 2.92 -12.82
CA VAL A 137 24.19 2.78 -11.39
C VAL A 137 24.74 1.47 -10.80
N GLU A 138 24.74 0.38 -11.56
CA GLU A 138 25.30 -0.91 -11.13
C GLU A 138 26.82 -0.93 -10.98
N ASN A 139 27.51 0.09 -11.51
CA ASN A 139 28.97 0.22 -11.45
C ASN A 139 29.44 1.26 -10.42
N LEU A 140 28.52 1.97 -9.77
CA LEU A 140 28.88 2.91 -8.71
C LEU A 140 29.36 2.19 -7.47
N THR A 141 30.35 2.77 -6.82
CA THR A 141 30.97 2.26 -5.60
C THR A 141 31.01 3.33 -4.51
N ILE A 142 31.10 2.89 -3.26
CA ILE A 142 31.28 3.81 -2.13
C ILE A 142 32.57 4.60 -2.32
N GLY A 143 32.48 5.92 -2.17
CA GLY A 143 33.61 6.84 -2.40
C GLY A 143 33.59 7.54 -3.75
N ASP A 144 32.78 7.08 -4.72
CA ASP A 144 32.59 7.79 -5.98
C ASP A 144 31.97 9.18 -5.73
N LYS A 145 32.33 10.16 -6.56
CA LYS A 145 31.78 11.52 -6.50
C LYS A 145 30.76 11.72 -7.61
N ILE A 146 29.50 11.88 -7.23
CA ILE A 146 28.41 12.10 -8.18
C ILE A 146 28.02 13.57 -8.20
N ASP A 147 27.53 14.02 -9.36
CA ASP A 147 27.04 15.38 -9.52
C ASP A 147 25.66 15.52 -8.87
N THR A 148 25.51 16.55 -8.05
CA THR A 148 24.31 16.87 -7.28
C THR A 148 23.90 18.31 -7.50
N LEU A 149 22.61 18.62 -7.37
CA LEU A 149 22.10 19.98 -7.40
C LEU A 149 21.93 20.51 -5.98
N VAL A 150 22.68 21.55 -5.64
CA VAL A 150 22.60 22.26 -4.35
C VAL A 150 22.39 23.74 -4.63
N ASN A 151 21.28 24.31 -4.15
CA ASN A 151 20.94 25.73 -4.35
C ASN A 151 21.04 26.20 -5.82
N GLY A 152 20.65 25.33 -6.76
CA GLY A 152 20.68 25.62 -8.20
C GLY A 152 22.05 25.52 -8.86
N LYS A 153 23.08 25.04 -8.15
CA LYS A 153 24.43 24.82 -8.69
C LYS A 153 24.78 23.34 -8.65
N ILE A 154 25.58 22.91 -9.64
CA ILE A 154 26.14 21.57 -9.65
C ILE A 154 27.32 21.52 -8.67
N GLU A 155 27.22 20.64 -7.69
CA GLU A 155 28.23 20.32 -6.70
C GLU A 155 28.47 18.81 -6.66
N GLN A 156 29.55 18.37 -6.04
CA GLN A 156 29.87 16.94 -5.93
C GLN A 156 29.66 16.45 -4.51
N LYS A 157 28.92 15.35 -4.38
CA LYS A 157 28.82 14.61 -3.12
C LYS A 157 29.39 13.20 -3.27
N THR A 158 29.99 12.72 -2.20
CA THR A 158 30.51 11.36 -2.13
C THR A 158 29.36 10.37 -1.94
N VAL A 159 29.37 9.28 -2.71
CA VAL A 159 28.51 8.13 -2.50
C VAL A 159 28.91 7.47 -1.19
N SER A 160 27.99 7.48 -0.22
CA SER A 160 28.17 6.89 1.11
C SER A 160 27.72 5.43 1.16
N TRP A 161 26.82 5.05 0.25
CA TRP A 161 26.28 3.71 0.15
C TRP A 161 25.66 3.40 -1.21
N VAL A 162 25.78 2.15 -1.64
CA VAL A 162 25.06 1.60 -2.80
C VAL A 162 24.39 0.31 -2.37
N GLY A 163 23.09 0.20 -2.62
CA GLY A 163 22.29 -0.98 -2.32
C GLY A 163 21.81 -1.66 -3.59
N LYS A 164 21.79 -3.00 -3.60
CA LYS A 164 21.19 -3.80 -4.66
C LYS A 164 20.11 -4.72 -4.09
N SER A 165 19.00 -4.82 -4.80
CA SER A 165 18.00 -5.87 -4.60
C SER A 165 17.28 -6.18 -5.91
N THR A 166 16.33 -7.09 -5.84
CA THR A 166 15.64 -7.64 -7.00
C THR A 166 14.14 -7.63 -6.75
N CYS A 167 13.38 -7.23 -7.76
CA CYS A 167 11.93 -7.19 -7.73
C CYS A 167 11.36 -8.32 -8.59
N VAL A 168 10.20 -8.84 -8.18
CA VAL A 168 9.36 -9.73 -8.97
C VAL A 168 7.95 -9.16 -8.94
N ALA A 169 7.34 -8.97 -10.10
CA ALA A 169 6.00 -8.40 -10.18
C ALA A 169 4.95 -9.37 -9.60
N ASN A 170 3.94 -8.86 -8.91
CA ASN A 170 2.80 -9.61 -8.42
C ASN A 170 1.54 -9.27 -9.25
N LEU A 171 1.15 -10.20 -10.12
CA LEU A 171 0.03 -10.04 -11.05
C LEU A 171 -1.34 -9.96 -10.37
N LEU A 172 -1.43 -10.29 -9.07
CA LEU A 172 -2.68 -10.24 -8.30
C LEU A 172 -2.96 -8.85 -7.71
N LEU A 173 -1.97 -7.96 -7.73
CA LEU A 173 -2.11 -6.59 -7.26
C LEU A 173 -2.46 -5.65 -8.41
N SER A 174 -2.98 -4.47 -8.05
CA SER A 174 -3.14 -3.40 -9.02
C SER A 174 -1.79 -3.01 -9.64
N VAL A 175 -1.82 -2.49 -10.87
CA VAL A 175 -0.59 -2.18 -11.64
C VAL A 175 0.40 -1.32 -10.86
N ASP A 176 -0.08 -0.35 -10.08
CA ASP A 176 0.74 0.54 -9.25
C ASP A 176 1.38 -0.14 -8.03
N GLN A 177 0.85 -1.28 -7.59
CA GLN A 177 1.31 -2.06 -6.43
C GLN A 177 1.96 -3.39 -6.83
N ALA A 178 1.76 -3.82 -8.07
CA ALA A 178 2.28 -5.07 -8.62
C ALA A 178 3.81 -5.08 -8.72
N GLY A 179 4.45 -3.91 -8.72
CA GLY A 179 5.91 -3.80 -8.79
C GLY A 179 6.49 -3.70 -10.17
N TYR A 180 5.67 -3.33 -11.14
CA TYR A 180 6.16 -2.87 -12.43
C TYR A 180 6.95 -1.57 -12.25
N PRO A 181 8.09 -1.42 -12.94
CA PRO A 181 8.79 -0.16 -12.98
C PRO A 181 7.97 0.87 -13.76
N VAL A 182 8.17 2.14 -13.44
CA VAL A 182 7.71 3.26 -14.26
C VAL A 182 8.77 3.52 -15.33
N ARG A 183 8.37 3.42 -16.60
CA ARG A 183 9.16 3.87 -17.74
C ARG A 183 8.80 5.31 -18.06
N ILE A 184 9.82 6.15 -18.16
CA ILE A 184 9.74 7.52 -18.64
C ILE A 184 10.47 7.55 -19.98
N LEU A 185 9.74 7.77 -21.06
CA LEU A 185 10.34 7.76 -22.40
C LEU A 185 11.34 8.92 -22.56
N LYS A 186 12.31 8.73 -23.45
CA LYS A 186 13.16 9.81 -23.92
C LYS A 186 12.35 11.06 -24.27
N ASP A 187 12.84 12.22 -23.85
CA ASP A 187 12.24 13.53 -24.08
C ASP A 187 10.83 13.75 -23.47
N ALA A 188 10.40 12.88 -22.55
CA ALA A 188 9.06 12.94 -21.95
C ALA A 188 8.86 14.14 -21.02
N LEU A 189 9.88 14.54 -20.25
CA LEU A 189 9.80 15.62 -19.26
C LEU A 189 10.14 16.99 -19.88
N ALA A 190 11.20 17.03 -20.69
CA ALA A 190 11.61 18.18 -21.47
C ALA A 190 12.37 17.70 -22.73
N THR A 191 12.82 18.60 -23.58
CA THR A 191 13.63 18.19 -24.74
C THR A 191 15.00 17.77 -24.22
N GLY A 192 15.43 16.55 -24.55
CA GLY A 192 16.61 15.90 -24.01
C GLY A 192 16.46 15.34 -22.60
N VAL A 193 15.25 15.33 -22.01
CA VAL A 193 15.04 14.91 -20.61
C VAL A 193 13.83 13.97 -20.48
N PRO A 194 14.05 12.70 -20.08
CA PRO A 194 15.35 12.03 -20.00
C PRO A 194 16.01 11.94 -21.40
N PHE A 195 17.35 11.81 -21.47
CA PHE A 195 18.06 11.73 -22.76
C PHE A 195 17.95 10.34 -23.42
N LYS A 196 17.54 9.34 -22.63
CA LYS A 196 17.16 7.98 -23.03
C LYS A 196 15.91 7.56 -22.25
N ASP A 197 15.32 6.41 -22.57
CA ASP A 197 14.26 5.87 -21.72
C ASP A 197 14.82 5.56 -20.33
N MET A 198 14.17 6.11 -19.30
CA MET A 198 14.51 5.93 -17.90
C MET A 198 13.55 4.91 -17.27
N LEU A 199 14.09 4.05 -16.40
CA LEU A 199 13.33 3.04 -15.67
C LEU A 199 13.61 3.19 -14.17
N ILE A 200 12.55 3.47 -13.41
CA ILE A 200 12.61 3.66 -11.96
C ILE A 200 11.44 2.97 -11.27
N THR A 201 11.54 2.75 -9.97
CA THR A 201 10.40 2.24 -9.19
C THR A 201 9.30 3.29 -9.05
N PRO A 202 8.04 2.86 -8.78
CA PRO A 202 6.89 3.78 -8.73
C PRO A 202 6.99 4.91 -7.71
N GLU A 203 7.64 4.66 -6.56
CA GLU A 203 7.79 5.65 -5.49
C GLU A 203 9.05 6.50 -5.62
N HIS A 204 9.91 6.26 -6.63
CA HIS A 204 11.11 7.07 -6.82
C HIS A 204 10.74 8.49 -7.26
N CYS A 205 11.27 9.49 -6.55
CA CYS A 205 10.87 10.87 -6.76
C CYS A 205 11.73 11.58 -7.80
N LEU A 206 11.04 12.31 -8.68
CA LEU A 206 11.65 13.29 -9.58
C LEU A 206 11.63 14.66 -8.90
N PHE A 207 12.67 15.46 -9.09
CA PHE A 207 12.72 16.84 -8.63
C PHE A 207 12.12 17.77 -9.70
N LEU A 208 10.91 18.25 -9.45
CA LEU A 208 10.12 19.08 -10.37
C LEU A 208 9.62 20.32 -9.64
N ASP A 209 9.82 21.49 -10.25
CA ASP A 209 9.35 22.79 -9.75
C ASP A 209 9.68 23.02 -8.25
N GLY A 210 10.87 22.58 -7.82
CA GLY A 210 11.37 22.76 -6.45
C GLY A 210 10.95 21.70 -5.44
N CYS A 211 10.18 20.69 -5.83
CA CYS A 211 9.70 19.63 -4.95
C CYS A 211 10.03 18.23 -5.48
N PHE A 212 10.08 17.24 -4.59
CA PHE A 212 10.08 15.83 -4.95
C PHE A 212 8.65 15.35 -5.24
N VAL A 213 8.48 14.63 -6.35
CA VAL A 213 7.20 14.05 -6.79
C VAL A 213 7.39 12.58 -7.19
N PRO A 214 6.66 11.63 -6.58
CA PRO A 214 6.73 10.22 -6.93
C PRO A 214 6.38 9.96 -8.40
N ALA A 215 7.17 9.15 -9.09
CA ALA A 215 7.01 8.86 -10.51
C ALA A 215 5.60 8.32 -10.86
N ARG A 216 5.01 7.48 -10.00
CA ARG A 216 3.65 6.96 -10.19
C ARG A 216 2.59 8.04 -10.38
N MET A 217 2.77 9.21 -9.76
CA MET A 217 1.78 10.27 -9.81
C MET A 217 1.78 11.02 -11.15
N LEU A 218 2.81 10.77 -11.96
CA LEU A 218 3.03 11.39 -13.27
C LEU A 218 2.69 10.43 -14.42
N VAL A 219 2.20 9.22 -14.13
CA VAL A 219 1.89 8.17 -15.13
C VAL A 219 0.71 8.59 -16.01
N ASN A 220 1.00 9.15 -17.19
CA ASN A 220 -0.03 9.58 -18.16
C ASN A 220 -0.49 8.47 -19.12
N GLY A 221 0.10 7.27 -19.03
CA GLY A 221 -0.24 6.14 -19.89
C GLY A 221 0.24 6.29 -21.34
N GLN A 222 1.02 7.33 -21.65
CA GLN A 222 1.66 7.57 -22.95
C GLN A 222 3.18 7.60 -22.78
N SER A 223 3.74 8.77 -22.46
CA SER A 223 5.17 8.98 -22.30
C SER A 223 5.72 8.55 -20.94
N ILE A 224 4.85 8.37 -19.95
CA ILE A 224 5.17 7.89 -18.60
C ILE A 224 4.15 6.80 -18.26
N PHE A 225 4.61 5.56 -18.08
CA PHE A 225 3.73 4.41 -17.89
C PHE A 225 4.39 3.28 -17.11
N TYR A 226 3.57 2.42 -16.51
CA TYR A 226 4.06 1.18 -15.91
C TYR A 226 4.45 0.18 -17.00
N ASP A 227 5.70 -0.24 -17.01
CA ASP A 227 6.20 -1.18 -18.01
C ASP A 227 5.94 -2.62 -17.55
N GLN A 228 4.80 -3.16 -17.98
CA GLN A 228 4.36 -4.52 -17.62
C GLN A 228 5.16 -5.64 -18.30
N SER A 229 6.07 -5.30 -19.23
CA SER A 229 7.00 -6.30 -19.80
C SER A 229 8.05 -6.77 -18.78
N PHE A 230 8.26 -6.00 -17.71
CA PHE A 230 9.18 -6.34 -16.62
C PHE A 230 8.45 -7.10 -15.51
N THR A 231 8.52 -8.43 -15.56
CA THR A 231 8.03 -9.30 -14.48
C THR A 231 9.09 -9.59 -13.41
N HIS A 232 10.35 -9.26 -13.70
CA HIS A 232 11.50 -9.41 -12.82
C HIS A 232 12.61 -8.41 -13.21
N TYR A 233 13.24 -7.75 -12.24
CA TYR A 233 14.35 -6.84 -12.48
C TYR A 233 15.23 -6.61 -11.26
N ASP A 234 16.51 -6.33 -11.53
CA ASP A 234 17.45 -5.81 -10.54
C ASP A 234 17.31 -4.29 -10.43
N TYR A 235 17.43 -3.79 -9.21
CA TYR A 235 17.36 -2.37 -8.92
C TYR A 235 18.39 -1.97 -7.86
N TYR A 236 18.72 -0.67 -7.88
CA TYR A 236 19.83 -0.10 -7.14
C TYR A 236 19.41 1.17 -6.41
N HIS A 237 20.02 1.38 -5.25
CA HIS A 237 19.96 2.62 -4.47
C HIS A 237 21.32 3.27 -4.43
N VAL A 238 21.34 4.60 -4.45
CA VAL A 238 22.55 5.40 -4.28
C VAL A 238 22.29 6.41 -3.18
N GLU A 239 23.03 6.31 -2.08
CA GLU A 239 23.01 7.26 -0.96
C GLU A 239 24.26 8.13 -1.01
N THR A 240 24.11 9.41 -0.69
CA THR A 240 25.22 10.34 -0.51
C THR A 240 25.41 10.69 0.98
N GLU A 241 26.45 11.46 1.31
CA GLU A 241 26.74 11.86 2.71
C GLU A 241 25.55 12.51 3.43
N ASP A 242 24.75 13.29 2.69
CA ASP A 242 23.38 13.68 3.07
C ASP A 242 22.46 13.45 1.88
N HIS A 243 21.15 13.44 2.11
CA HIS A 243 20.18 13.42 1.02
C HIS A 243 20.47 14.52 -0.01
N ALA A 244 20.34 14.19 -1.28
CA ALA A 244 20.71 15.05 -2.37
C ALA A 244 19.73 14.94 -3.54
N ILE A 245 19.75 15.98 -4.38
CA ILE A 245 19.17 15.93 -5.72
C ILE A 245 20.30 15.48 -6.65
N ILE A 246 20.17 14.32 -7.27
CA ILE A 246 21.16 13.73 -8.19
C ILE A 246 20.66 13.80 -9.63
N ILE A 247 21.55 13.55 -10.59
CA ILE A 247 21.21 13.53 -12.02
C ILE A 247 21.29 12.10 -12.53
N ALA A 248 20.15 11.54 -12.95
CA ALA A 248 20.01 10.19 -13.48
C ALA A 248 19.31 10.22 -14.85
N ASP A 249 19.92 9.65 -15.89
CA ASP A 249 19.43 9.70 -17.28
C ASP A 249 19.09 11.13 -17.77
N GLY A 250 19.76 12.14 -17.19
CA GLY A 250 19.54 13.57 -17.45
C GLY A 250 18.39 14.19 -16.66
N VAL A 251 17.73 13.43 -15.80
CA VAL A 251 16.62 13.86 -14.93
C VAL A 251 17.15 14.17 -13.53
N LEU A 252 16.65 15.25 -12.92
CA LEU A 252 16.90 15.52 -11.51
C LEU A 252 16.00 14.62 -10.66
N THR A 253 16.60 13.82 -9.80
CA THR A 253 15.88 12.86 -8.93
C THR A 253 16.42 12.89 -7.52
N GLU A 254 15.74 12.20 -6.61
CA GLU A 254 16.25 11.99 -5.26
C GLU A 254 17.42 10.98 -5.24
N SER A 255 18.36 11.19 -4.31
CA SER A 255 19.20 10.10 -3.79
C SER A 255 18.40 9.23 -2.81
N TYR A 256 18.94 8.11 -2.35
CA TYR A 256 18.32 7.34 -1.28
C TYR A 256 18.23 8.13 0.02
N LEU A 257 17.02 8.22 0.60
CA LEU A 257 16.79 8.69 1.97
C LEU A 257 16.72 7.48 2.89
N ASP A 258 17.72 7.30 3.76
CA ASP A 258 17.69 6.26 4.78
C ASP A 258 16.59 6.61 5.80
N THR A 259 15.41 6.01 5.61
CA THR A 259 14.28 6.08 6.55
C THR A 259 14.23 4.82 7.44
N GLY A 260 15.33 4.06 7.50
CA GLY A 260 15.45 2.81 8.27
C GLY A 260 15.28 1.52 7.46
N ASN A 261 15.12 1.60 6.13
CA ASN A 261 14.90 0.43 5.25
C ASN A 261 16.19 -0.19 4.70
N ARG A 262 17.38 0.35 5.04
CA ARG A 262 18.69 -0.09 4.52
C ARG A 262 18.98 -1.58 4.68
N HIS A 263 18.40 -2.22 5.70
CA HIS A 263 18.53 -3.64 5.99
C HIS A 263 17.93 -4.58 4.91
N LYS A 264 17.12 -4.04 3.98
CA LYS A 264 16.47 -4.81 2.90
C LYS A 264 17.37 -5.03 1.67
N PHE A 265 18.59 -4.48 1.66
CA PHE A 265 19.47 -4.43 0.49
C PHE A 265 20.81 -5.13 0.71
N ARG A 266 21.37 -5.70 -0.36
CA ARG A 266 22.75 -6.22 -0.37
C ARG A 266 23.70 -5.09 -0.77
N GLN A 267 24.81 -4.94 -0.05
CA GLN A 267 25.92 -4.05 -0.41
C GLN A 267 27.05 -4.90 -1.02
N ASP A 268 27.64 -4.45 -2.12
CA ASP A 268 28.84 -5.10 -2.68
C ASP A 268 30.10 -4.33 -2.26
N GLY A 269 31.15 -5.05 -1.82
CA GLY A 269 32.45 -4.48 -1.41
C GLY A 269 33.00 -4.92 -0.04
N ASP A 270 34.32 -5.00 0.08
CA ASP A 270 35.09 -5.45 1.26
C ASP A 270 35.04 -4.50 2.49
N VAL A 271 34.37 -3.36 2.37
CA VAL A 271 34.28 -2.34 3.43
C VAL A 271 32.90 -2.38 4.07
N LEU A 272 32.81 -2.95 5.28
CA LEU A 272 31.67 -2.78 6.17
C LEU A 272 31.61 -1.30 6.59
N SER A 273 30.80 -0.50 5.90
CA SER A 273 30.47 0.84 6.36
C SER A 273 29.68 0.71 7.66
N ILE A 274 30.31 1.04 8.80
CA ILE A 274 29.66 1.21 10.11
C ILE A 274 28.90 2.55 10.14
N ALA A 275 28.27 2.94 9.03
CA ALA A 275 27.35 4.06 9.03
C ALA A 275 26.13 3.63 9.85
N ARG A 276 25.97 4.24 11.03
CA ARG A 276 24.76 4.09 11.84
C ARG A 276 23.57 4.42 10.93
N GLY A 277 22.66 3.47 10.72
CA GLY A 277 21.42 3.73 9.99
C GLY A 277 20.79 5.00 10.54
N ARG A 278 20.55 5.97 9.66
CA ARG A 278 19.92 7.22 10.06
C ARG A 278 18.43 6.96 9.89
N ASN A 279 17.62 7.14 10.93
CA ASN A 279 16.17 7.11 10.80
C ASN A 279 15.73 8.53 10.37
N LEU A 280 16.05 8.92 9.14
CA LEU A 280 15.74 10.26 8.64
C LEU A 280 14.25 10.40 8.34
N THR A 281 13.79 11.64 8.31
CA THR A 281 12.45 12.01 7.86
C THR A 281 12.55 12.90 6.63
N TRP A 282 11.42 13.20 5.98
CA TRP A 282 11.40 14.14 4.86
C TRP A 282 11.83 15.56 5.26
N ASP A 283 11.87 15.90 6.56
CA ASP A 283 12.43 17.16 7.05
C ASP A 283 13.96 17.22 6.84
N ASP A 284 14.62 16.08 6.68
CA ASP A 284 16.05 15.95 6.38
C ASP A 284 16.34 15.86 4.86
N ALA A 285 15.29 15.88 4.03
CA ALA A 285 15.44 15.74 2.59
C ALA A 285 15.95 17.03 1.93
N ALA A 286 16.73 16.86 0.86
CA ALA A 286 17.26 17.96 0.04
C ALA A 286 16.20 18.91 -0.55
N ALA A 287 14.95 18.47 -0.64
CA ALA A 287 13.80 19.24 -1.08
C ALA A 287 12.52 18.66 -0.44
N PRO A 288 11.43 19.45 -0.32
CA PRO A 288 10.19 18.95 0.23
C PRO A 288 9.52 17.96 -0.73
N LEU A 289 8.93 16.89 -0.17
CA LEU A 289 7.98 16.03 -0.88
C LEU A 289 6.65 16.77 -1.05
N ASN A 290 6.09 16.77 -2.26
CA ASN A 290 4.77 17.35 -2.50
C ASN A 290 3.89 16.41 -3.33
N VAL A 291 2.98 15.73 -2.62
CA VAL A 291 1.98 14.81 -3.20
C VAL A 291 0.58 15.45 -3.25
N SER A 292 0.48 16.75 -3.03
CA SER A 292 -0.82 17.42 -3.08
C SER A 292 -1.34 17.49 -4.50
N ARG A 293 -2.63 17.20 -4.70
CA ARG A 293 -3.28 17.29 -6.02
C ARG A 293 -3.07 18.66 -6.67
N ALA A 294 -3.19 19.74 -5.88
CA ALA A 294 -3.02 21.11 -6.37
C ALA A 294 -1.64 21.38 -7.00
N PHE A 295 -0.62 20.64 -6.58
CA PHE A 295 0.74 20.73 -7.12
C PHE A 295 0.98 19.73 -8.25
N VAL A 296 0.56 18.47 -8.08
CA VAL A 296 0.91 17.39 -9.02
C VAL A 296 0.00 17.35 -10.26
N GLU A 297 -1.27 17.71 -10.14
CA GLU A 297 -2.21 17.70 -11.28
C GLU A 297 -1.77 18.65 -12.42
N PRO A 298 -1.33 19.90 -12.16
CA PRO A 298 -0.75 20.75 -13.21
C PRO A 298 0.48 20.17 -13.90
N LEU A 299 1.38 19.51 -13.15
CA LEU A 299 2.56 18.83 -13.71
C LEU A 299 2.13 17.68 -14.63
N PHE A 300 1.21 16.84 -14.15
CA PHE A 300 0.64 15.75 -14.92
C PHE A 300 -0.01 16.24 -16.22
N GLN A 301 -0.82 17.30 -16.17
CA GLN A 301 -1.47 17.88 -17.35
C GLN A 301 -0.45 18.40 -18.36
N LYS A 302 0.59 19.10 -17.91
CA LYS A 302 1.69 19.58 -18.77
C LYS A 302 2.40 18.44 -19.48
N LEU A 303 2.70 17.35 -18.77
CA LEU A 303 3.37 16.18 -19.34
C LEU A 303 2.48 15.40 -20.31
N SER A 304 1.17 15.35 -20.03
CA SER A 304 0.18 14.72 -20.90
C SER A 304 0.02 15.51 -22.22
N LEU A 305 -0.15 16.84 -22.14
CA LEU A 305 -0.21 17.71 -23.32
C LEU A 305 1.05 17.59 -24.18
N ARG A 306 2.23 17.52 -23.55
CA ARG A 306 3.49 17.28 -24.26
C ARG A 306 3.53 15.94 -25.00
N ALA A 307 2.98 14.87 -24.40
CA ALA A 307 2.90 13.56 -25.04
C ALA A 307 1.96 13.59 -26.26
N GLU A 308 0.83 14.30 -26.15
CA GLU A 308 -0.11 14.53 -27.25
C GLU A 308 0.51 15.35 -28.39
N GLU A 309 1.20 16.46 -28.08
CA GLU A 309 1.93 17.29 -29.06
C GLU A 309 2.97 16.47 -29.84
N LYS A 310 3.58 15.49 -29.18
CA LYS A 310 4.55 14.55 -29.78
C LYS A 310 3.91 13.32 -30.42
N SER A 311 2.58 13.22 -30.42
CA SER A 311 1.83 12.08 -30.95
C SER A 311 2.28 10.73 -30.37
N VAL A 312 2.64 10.71 -29.09
CA VAL A 312 3.01 9.46 -28.40
C VAL A 312 1.75 8.61 -28.22
N PRO A 313 1.70 7.35 -28.69
CA PRO A 313 0.52 6.51 -28.52
C PRO A 313 0.30 6.15 -27.05
N PHE A 314 -0.97 5.97 -26.68
CA PHE A 314 -1.33 5.36 -25.40
C PHE A 314 -0.82 3.92 -25.33
N GLN A 315 -0.14 3.60 -24.24
CA GLN A 315 0.35 2.26 -23.91
C GLN A 315 -0.73 1.43 -23.18
N THR A 316 -1.77 2.08 -22.67
CA THR A 316 -2.87 1.43 -21.95
C THR A 316 -4.20 2.12 -22.28
N ALA A 317 -5.28 1.36 -22.35
CA ALA A 317 -6.61 1.92 -22.59
C ALA A 317 -7.10 2.72 -21.39
N ALA A 318 -7.81 3.83 -21.65
CA ALA A 318 -8.44 4.62 -20.59
C ALA A 318 -9.54 3.80 -19.91
N ALA A 319 -9.60 3.87 -18.58
CA ALA A 319 -10.65 3.22 -17.81
C ALA A 319 -12.00 3.92 -18.03
N VAL A 320 -13.07 3.13 -18.08
CA VAL A 320 -14.44 3.64 -18.14
C VAL A 320 -14.93 3.90 -16.72
N LEU A 321 -15.51 5.07 -16.49
CA LEU A 321 -16.02 5.49 -15.19
C LEU A 321 -17.55 5.45 -15.13
N THR A 322 -18.09 5.19 -13.94
CA THR A 322 -19.50 5.31 -13.60
C THR A 322 -19.69 6.10 -12.30
N HIS A 323 -20.81 6.79 -12.18
CA HIS A 323 -21.23 7.43 -10.93
C HIS A 323 -22.28 6.60 -10.17
N ASP A 324 -22.66 5.44 -10.70
CA ASP A 324 -23.52 4.52 -9.97
C ASP A 324 -22.74 3.86 -8.83
N ASN A 325 -23.21 4.07 -7.61
CA ASN A 325 -22.63 3.48 -6.42
C ASN A 325 -23.14 2.07 -6.12
N ASP A 326 -24.16 1.58 -6.83
CA ASP A 326 -24.81 0.29 -6.58
C ASP A 326 -25.10 0.05 -5.07
N LEU A 327 -25.51 1.11 -4.36
CA LEU A 327 -25.69 1.03 -2.92
C LEU A 327 -26.87 0.11 -2.54
N HIS A 328 -26.56 -0.95 -1.80
CA HIS A 328 -27.53 -1.89 -1.23
C HIS A 328 -27.06 -2.43 0.12
N LEU A 329 -27.95 -3.08 0.86
CA LEU A 329 -27.59 -3.79 2.09
C LEU A 329 -27.63 -5.29 1.87
N LYS A 330 -26.78 -6.03 2.57
CA LYS A 330 -26.89 -7.48 2.74
C LYS A 330 -27.09 -7.80 4.21
N SER A 331 -28.19 -8.47 4.54
CA SER A 331 -28.48 -8.90 5.92
C SER A 331 -27.66 -10.14 6.33
N ASP A 332 -27.54 -10.37 7.64
CA ASP A 332 -27.05 -11.63 8.24
C ASP A 332 -27.75 -12.89 7.72
N THR A 333 -29.03 -12.79 7.40
CA THR A 333 -29.84 -13.86 6.78
C THR A 333 -29.56 -14.05 5.29
N GLY A 334 -28.66 -13.25 4.70
CA GLY A 334 -28.21 -13.36 3.31
C GLY A 334 -29.08 -12.62 2.28
N HIS A 335 -30.17 -11.98 2.70
CA HIS A 335 -31.04 -11.22 1.80
C HIS A 335 -30.43 -9.87 1.42
N THR A 336 -30.49 -9.55 0.12
CA THR A 336 -30.16 -8.22 -0.42
C THR A 336 -31.36 -7.29 -0.29
N LEU A 337 -31.14 -6.12 0.33
CA LEU A 337 -32.13 -5.10 0.56
C LEU A 337 -31.76 -3.85 -0.24
N TYR A 338 -32.60 -3.50 -1.21
CA TYR A 338 -32.45 -2.29 -2.00
C TYR A 338 -33.13 -1.10 -1.31
N PRO A 339 -32.63 0.13 -1.52
CA PRO A 339 -33.23 1.30 -0.92
C PRO A 339 -34.63 1.54 -1.49
N ILE A 340 -35.62 1.64 -0.60
CA ILE A 340 -37.02 1.94 -0.96
C ILE A 340 -37.22 3.42 -1.30
N ARG A 341 -36.29 4.28 -0.86
CA ARG A 341 -36.26 5.71 -1.17
C ARG A 341 -34.82 6.20 -1.24
N LYS A 342 -34.47 6.86 -2.35
CA LYS A 342 -33.22 7.62 -2.52
C LYS A 342 -33.55 9.12 -2.53
N GLY A 343 -33.11 9.84 -1.52
CA GLY A 343 -33.09 11.30 -1.47
C GLY A 343 -31.72 11.84 -1.90
N LYS A 344 -31.53 13.18 -1.87
CA LYS A 344 -30.28 13.81 -2.33
C LYS A 344 -29.03 13.26 -1.61
N ASN A 345 -29.10 13.12 -0.28
CA ASN A 345 -28.01 12.61 0.57
C ASN A 345 -28.51 11.53 1.54
N SER A 346 -29.62 10.85 1.25
CA SER A 346 -30.24 9.91 2.20
C SER A 346 -30.79 8.69 1.47
N SER A 347 -30.37 7.49 1.88
CA SER A 347 -30.89 6.22 1.37
C SER A 347 -31.63 5.50 2.48
N VAL A 348 -32.91 5.19 2.25
CA VAL A 348 -33.78 4.53 3.24
C VAL A 348 -34.00 3.08 2.82
N PHE A 349 -33.78 2.17 3.76
CA PHE A 349 -33.92 0.73 3.61
C PHE A 349 -34.97 0.21 4.58
N MET A 350 -35.82 -0.69 4.11
CA MET A 350 -36.72 -1.45 4.99
C MET A 350 -35.98 -2.68 5.50
N LEU A 351 -35.93 -2.84 6.82
CA LEU A 351 -35.32 -3.97 7.50
C LEU A 351 -36.43 -4.92 7.99
N PRO A 352 -36.43 -6.18 7.52
CA PRO A 352 -37.30 -7.22 8.06
C PRO A 352 -37.09 -7.45 9.56
N GLU A 353 -38.04 -8.14 10.19
CA GLU A 353 -37.85 -8.67 11.54
C GLU A 353 -36.65 -9.63 11.58
N GLY A 354 -35.93 -9.67 12.71
CA GLY A 354 -34.89 -10.66 12.98
C GLY A 354 -33.51 -10.36 12.36
N VAL A 355 -33.36 -9.30 11.57
CA VAL A 355 -32.06 -8.85 11.06
C VAL A 355 -31.31 -8.09 12.15
N GLU A 356 -30.19 -8.62 12.65
CA GLU A 356 -29.39 -7.98 13.71
C GLU A 356 -28.22 -7.18 13.15
N THR A 357 -27.72 -7.61 11.99
CA THR A 357 -26.58 -6.98 11.34
C THR A 357 -26.82 -6.82 9.84
N VAL A 358 -26.21 -5.79 9.27
CA VAL A 358 -26.22 -5.55 7.83
C VAL A 358 -24.82 -5.19 7.35
N HIS A 359 -24.55 -5.53 6.10
CA HIS A 359 -23.40 -5.07 5.35
C HIS A 359 -23.84 -4.00 4.35
N ILE A 360 -23.22 -2.83 4.40
CA ILE A 360 -23.39 -1.75 3.43
C ILE A 360 -22.49 -2.08 2.23
N ILE A 361 -23.11 -2.45 1.12
CA ILE A 361 -22.43 -2.81 -0.12
C ILE A 361 -22.52 -1.66 -1.11
N SER A 362 -21.40 -1.35 -1.77
CA SER A 362 -21.35 -0.39 -2.87
C SER A 362 -20.25 -0.75 -3.86
N ASN A 363 -20.30 -0.16 -5.05
CA ASN A 363 -19.14 -0.05 -5.91
C ASN A 363 -17.97 0.62 -5.17
N VAL A 364 -16.75 0.30 -5.59
CA VAL A 364 -15.51 0.78 -5.00
C VAL A 364 -14.49 1.13 -6.07
N SER A 365 -13.80 2.22 -5.84
CA SER A 365 -12.64 2.63 -6.64
C SER A 365 -11.59 3.25 -5.74
N ARG A 366 -10.37 3.35 -6.26
CA ARG A 366 -9.33 4.15 -5.64
C ARG A 366 -9.32 5.53 -6.31
N PRO A 367 -9.23 6.63 -5.55
CA PRO A 367 -9.13 7.97 -6.14
C PRO A 367 -8.01 8.09 -7.16
N CYS A 368 -6.86 7.44 -6.93
CA CYS A 368 -5.75 7.37 -7.87
C CYS A 368 -6.11 6.74 -9.23
N ASP A 369 -7.13 5.88 -9.29
CA ASP A 369 -7.57 5.25 -10.53
C ASP A 369 -8.74 6.00 -11.18
N ALA A 370 -9.67 6.52 -10.37
CA ALA A 370 -10.93 7.06 -10.85
C ALA A 370 -10.89 8.58 -11.10
N ILE A 371 -10.04 9.31 -10.39
CA ILE A 371 -9.80 10.75 -10.61
C ILE A 371 -8.54 10.91 -11.46
N GLY A 372 -7.48 10.18 -11.09
CA GLY A 372 -6.22 10.14 -11.84
C GLY A 372 -5.01 9.91 -10.94
N PRO A 373 -3.86 9.52 -11.53
CA PRO A 373 -2.67 9.11 -10.77
C PRO A 373 -2.04 10.24 -9.96
N PHE A 374 -2.32 11.50 -10.30
CA PHE A 374 -1.93 12.69 -9.54
C PHE A 374 -2.66 12.84 -8.18
N VAL A 375 -3.52 11.88 -7.82
CA VAL A 375 -4.13 11.76 -6.48
C VAL A 375 -3.42 10.65 -5.71
N ASP A 376 -2.85 11.00 -4.56
CA ASP A 376 -2.06 10.07 -3.72
C ASP A 376 -2.91 9.08 -2.89
N ASP A 377 -4.22 9.31 -2.83
CA ASP A 377 -5.14 8.43 -2.11
C ASP A 377 -5.38 7.14 -2.91
N ARG A 378 -4.76 6.05 -2.39
CA ARG A 378 -4.83 4.69 -2.94
C ARG A 378 -5.84 3.79 -2.22
N ARG A 379 -6.65 4.35 -1.31
CA ARG A 379 -7.64 3.56 -0.57
C ARG A 379 -8.79 3.17 -1.46
N ALA A 380 -9.34 2.00 -1.18
CA ALA A 380 -10.57 1.54 -1.81
C ALA A 380 -11.76 2.25 -1.14
N LEU A 381 -12.36 3.23 -1.82
CA LEU A 381 -13.45 4.06 -1.29
C LEU A 381 -14.79 3.66 -1.92
N GLY A 382 -15.73 3.26 -1.07
CA GLY A 382 -17.11 2.97 -1.45
C GLY A 382 -17.98 4.22 -1.39
N VAL A 383 -18.72 4.38 -0.29
CA VAL A 383 -19.55 5.57 -0.01
C VAL A 383 -19.10 6.23 1.29
N LEU A 384 -19.17 7.56 1.34
CA LEU A 384 -18.91 8.33 2.56
C LEU A 384 -20.19 8.45 3.34
N VAL A 385 -20.24 7.77 4.48
CA VAL A 385 -21.42 7.71 5.34
C VAL A 385 -21.28 8.72 6.46
N GLY A 386 -22.32 9.54 6.65
CA GLY A 386 -22.50 10.42 7.80
C GLY A 386 -23.44 9.79 8.82
N ASN A 387 -24.51 10.50 9.18
CA ASN A 387 -25.48 9.97 10.15
C ASN A 387 -26.16 8.68 9.67
N ILE A 388 -26.19 7.69 10.57
CA ILE A 388 -26.96 6.45 10.42
C ILE A 388 -28.10 6.46 11.43
N THR A 389 -29.32 6.31 10.96
CA THR A 389 -30.51 6.38 11.82
C THR A 389 -31.40 5.17 11.60
N LEU A 390 -31.79 4.50 12.68
CA LEU A 390 -32.75 3.40 12.67
C LEU A 390 -34.05 3.87 13.30
N CYS A 391 -35.15 3.77 12.55
CA CYS A 391 -36.49 4.03 13.04
C CYS A 391 -37.28 2.72 13.15
N GLU A 392 -37.83 2.44 14.33
CA GLU A 392 -38.66 1.26 14.60
C GLU A 392 -39.91 1.68 15.37
N GLN A 393 -41.08 1.41 14.81
CA GLN A 393 -42.38 1.86 15.34
C GLN A 393 -42.40 3.37 15.60
N ASN A 394 -42.31 3.80 16.87
CA ASN A 394 -42.32 5.20 17.33
C ASN A 394 -40.98 5.66 17.94
N ALA A 395 -39.90 4.89 17.76
CA ALA A 395 -38.57 5.22 18.26
C ALA A 395 -37.59 5.43 17.12
N THR A 396 -36.74 6.44 17.25
CA THR A 396 -35.66 6.73 16.31
C THR A 396 -34.36 6.74 17.10
N ARG A 397 -33.37 5.95 16.67
CA ARG A 397 -32.03 5.92 17.26
C ARG A 397 -30.95 6.19 16.23
N THR A 398 -29.86 6.79 16.68
CA THR A 398 -28.65 6.98 15.87
C THR A 398 -27.68 5.84 16.15
N ILE A 399 -27.03 5.33 15.11
CA ILE A 399 -25.97 4.32 15.22
C ILE A 399 -24.63 5.01 14.94
N THR A 400 -23.74 5.04 15.94
CA THR A 400 -22.43 5.73 15.87
C THR A 400 -21.24 4.77 15.83
N SER A 401 -21.47 3.45 15.87
CA SER A 401 -20.39 2.45 15.87
C SER A 401 -19.38 2.63 14.74
N HIS A 402 -19.84 3.05 13.56
CA HIS A 402 -18.97 3.36 12.44
C HIS A 402 -18.02 4.55 12.68
N LEU A 403 -18.33 5.46 13.60
CA LEU A 403 -17.47 6.60 13.97
C LEU A 403 -16.55 6.27 15.15
N ASP A 404 -17.01 5.41 16.07
CA ASP A 404 -16.34 5.17 17.35
C ASP A 404 -15.39 3.95 17.30
N ASP A 405 -15.68 2.94 16.48
CA ASP A 405 -14.90 1.70 16.40
C ASP A 405 -13.90 1.73 15.24
N GLU A 406 -12.64 2.05 15.51
CA GLU A 406 -11.58 2.11 14.50
C GLU A 406 -11.38 0.79 13.75
N ASN A 407 -11.66 -0.35 14.36
CA ASN A 407 -11.43 -1.68 13.80
C ASN A 407 -12.66 -2.30 13.11
N LEU A 408 -13.68 -1.49 12.85
CA LEU A 408 -14.92 -1.98 12.26
C LEU A 408 -14.70 -2.50 10.82
N ALA A 409 -15.01 -3.78 10.61
CA ALA A 409 -14.77 -4.46 9.34
C ALA A 409 -15.46 -3.76 8.15
N GLY A 410 -14.72 -3.56 7.06
CA GLY A 410 -15.25 -2.96 5.84
C GLY A 410 -15.38 -1.44 5.85
N TRP A 411 -14.78 -0.77 6.84
CA TRP A 411 -14.64 0.68 6.91
C TRP A 411 -13.18 1.10 6.77
N ASN A 412 -12.94 2.26 6.14
CA ASN A 412 -11.60 2.87 6.09
C ASN A 412 -11.23 3.51 7.44
N ASN A 413 -10.06 4.12 7.59
CA ASN A 413 -9.68 4.79 8.86
C ASN A 413 -10.68 5.91 9.25
N VAL A 414 -10.81 6.17 10.56
CA VAL A 414 -11.63 7.28 11.06
C VAL A 414 -10.86 8.59 10.84
N GLU A 415 -11.26 9.36 9.82
CA GLU A 415 -10.64 10.65 9.50
C GLU A 415 -11.34 11.83 10.18
N SER A 416 -12.61 11.62 10.55
CA SER A 416 -13.48 12.64 11.10
C SER A 416 -14.46 12.00 12.08
N SER A 417 -14.77 12.70 13.16
CA SER A 417 -15.76 12.26 14.15
C SER A 417 -17.20 12.29 13.63
N ALA A 418 -17.44 12.73 12.39
CA ALA A 418 -18.79 12.93 11.84
C ALA A 418 -19.09 12.09 10.59
N MET A 419 -18.09 11.46 9.99
CA MET A 419 -18.27 10.69 8.76
C MET A 419 -17.14 9.67 8.54
N ARG A 420 -17.42 8.61 7.80
CA ARG A 420 -16.43 7.59 7.47
C ARG A 420 -16.70 6.93 6.13
N TRP A 421 -15.64 6.67 5.37
CA TRP A 421 -15.70 5.94 4.12
C TRP A 421 -15.87 4.44 4.36
N THR A 422 -16.77 3.80 3.63
CA THR A 422 -16.80 2.33 3.50
C THR A 422 -15.70 1.86 2.54
N SER A 423 -15.26 0.61 2.65
CA SER A 423 -14.35 -0.04 1.69
C SER A 423 -15.08 -0.98 0.71
N GLY A 424 -16.40 -0.81 0.58
CA GLY A 424 -17.26 -1.56 -0.34
C GLY A 424 -18.13 -2.64 0.27
N ASN A 425 -17.79 -3.09 1.47
CA ASN A 425 -18.57 -4.09 2.21
C ASN A 425 -18.47 -3.81 3.71
N ALA A 426 -19.11 -2.73 4.14
CA ALA A 426 -19.02 -2.20 5.50
C ALA A 426 -19.97 -2.91 6.46
N TYR A 427 -19.45 -3.55 7.50
CA TYR A 427 -20.25 -4.17 8.54
C TYR A 427 -20.93 -3.11 9.42
N LEU A 428 -22.21 -3.31 9.75
CA LEU A 428 -22.97 -2.46 10.65
C LEU A 428 -23.84 -3.32 11.56
N ALA A 429 -23.51 -3.33 12.84
CA ALA A 429 -24.38 -3.86 13.88
C ALA A 429 -25.56 -2.92 14.09
N LEU A 430 -26.78 -3.46 14.08
CA LEU A 430 -27.99 -2.67 14.31
C LEU A 430 -28.26 -2.48 15.81
N GLY A 431 -27.67 -3.30 16.68
CA GLY A 431 -27.91 -3.32 18.14
C GLY A 431 -29.25 -3.98 18.51
N ASP A 432 -29.67 -3.85 19.77
CA ASP A 432 -30.91 -4.49 20.26
C ASP A 432 -32.14 -4.02 19.46
N ARG A 433 -32.74 -4.91 18.67
CA ARG A 433 -33.97 -4.62 17.94
C ARG A 433 -35.17 -5.19 18.66
N LYS A 434 -36.33 -4.55 18.51
CA LYS A 434 -37.58 -5.08 19.09
C LYS A 434 -38.05 -6.30 18.28
N GLN A 435 -38.34 -7.39 18.97
CA GLN A 435 -38.94 -8.60 18.38
C GLN A 435 -40.26 -8.24 17.66
N GLY A 436 -40.50 -8.78 16.47
CA GLY A 436 -41.68 -8.46 15.67
C GLY A 436 -41.63 -7.17 14.83
N ALA A 437 -40.60 -6.33 14.98
CA ALA A 437 -40.61 -4.98 14.40
C ALA A 437 -39.94 -4.92 13.02
N ILE A 438 -40.66 -4.33 12.05
CA ILE A 438 -40.06 -3.80 10.82
C ILE A 438 -39.35 -2.48 11.17
N GLY A 439 -38.11 -2.33 10.71
CA GLY A 439 -37.32 -1.12 10.89
C GLY A 439 -37.06 -0.38 9.58
N PHE A 440 -36.76 0.91 9.68
CA PHE A 440 -36.29 1.73 8.57
C PHE A 440 -34.90 2.26 8.89
N LEU A 441 -33.90 1.78 8.17
CA LEU A 441 -32.53 2.27 8.27
C LEU A 441 -32.32 3.38 7.25
N THR A 442 -31.90 4.54 7.72
CA THR A 442 -31.53 5.68 6.89
C THR A 442 -30.02 5.86 6.96
N LEU A 443 -29.35 5.79 5.81
CA LEU A 443 -27.94 6.12 5.64
C LEU A 443 -27.82 7.51 5.02
N GLN A 444 -27.11 8.42 5.68
CA GLN A 444 -26.72 9.67 5.08
C GLN A 444 -25.48 9.46 4.20
N ILE A 445 -25.61 9.67 2.89
CA ILE A 445 -24.51 9.55 1.94
C ILE A 445 -24.01 10.95 1.59
N LEU A 446 -22.79 11.27 2.01
CA LEU A 446 -22.17 12.59 1.86
C LEU A 446 -21.36 12.72 0.57
N ALA A 447 -20.75 11.62 0.13
CA ALA A 447 -19.99 11.53 -1.11
C ALA A 447 -19.97 10.09 -1.63
N SER A 448 -19.78 9.93 -2.95
CA SER A 448 -19.68 8.64 -3.62
C SER A 448 -19.02 8.82 -4.99
N GLY A 449 -18.20 7.85 -5.39
CA GLY A 449 -17.60 7.77 -6.72
C GLY A 449 -16.67 8.94 -7.09
N PRO A 450 -16.22 9.02 -8.35
CA PRO A 450 -16.51 8.10 -9.47
C PRO A 450 -15.92 6.69 -9.25
N TYR A 451 -16.51 5.68 -9.90
CA TYR A 451 -16.09 4.28 -9.81
C TYR A 451 -15.59 3.76 -11.16
N LEU A 452 -14.64 2.82 -11.13
CA LEU A 452 -14.23 2.09 -12.33
C LEU A 452 -15.33 1.09 -12.72
N VAL A 453 -15.73 1.10 -13.99
CA VAL A 453 -16.62 0.05 -14.52
C VAL A 453 -15.82 -1.25 -14.59
N ARG A 454 -16.14 -2.19 -13.71
CA ARG A 454 -15.62 -3.55 -13.81
C ARG A 454 -16.40 -4.27 -14.90
N ASN A 455 -15.72 -4.65 -15.99
CA ASN A 455 -16.28 -5.65 -16.89
C ASN A 455 -16.30 -6.97 -16.13
N THR A 456 -17.45 -7.30 -15.53
CA THR A 456 -17.68 -8.62 -14.96
C THR A 456 -17.67 -9.63 -16.10
N VAL A 457 -16.51 -10.21 -16.40
CA VAL A 457 -16.50 -11.54 -17.02
C VAL A 457 -17.10 -12.45 -15.97
N SER A 458 -18.36 -12.81 -16.18
CA SER A 458 -19.16 -13.66 -15.31
C SER A 458 -18.36 -14.87 -14.81
N GLU A 459 -18.37 -15.08 -13.49
CA GLU A 459 -17.89 -16.29 -12.81
C GLU A 459 -18.55 -17.59 -13.30
N ASP A 460 -19.57 -17.54 -14.18
CA ASP A 460 -20.15 -18.74 -14.81
C ASP A 460 -19.24 -19.43 -15.83
N ALA A 461 -18.20 -18.76 -16.35
CA ALA A 461 -17.31 -19.36 -17.34
C ALA A 461 -16.25 -20.30 -16.72
N ALA A 462 -15.96 -20.16 -15.43
CA ALA A 462 -14.92 -20.95 -14.74
C ALA A 462 -15.43 -22.30 -14.20
N LEU A 463 -16.74 -22.56 -14.24
CA LEU A 463 -17.35 -23.83 -13.83
C LEU A 463 -17.64 -24.78 -15.01
N ARG A 464 -17.20 -24.44 -16.23
CA ARG A 464 -17.43 -25.25 -17.45
C ARG A 464 -16.17 -25.52 -18.29
N ALA A 465 -14.98 -25.41 -17.72
CA ALA A 465 -13.73 -25.80 -18.40
C ALA A 465 -13.09 -27.03 -17.75
#